data_AF-A0A9N9PS51-F1
#
_entry.id   AF-A0A9N9PS51-F1
#
_cell.length_a   1.000
_cell.length_b   1.000
_cell.length_c   1.000
_cell.angle_alpha   90.00
_cell.angle_beta   90.00
_cell.angle_gamma   90.00
#
_symmetry.space_group_name_H-M   'P 1'
#
loop_
_entity.id
_entity.type
_entity.pdbx_description
1 polymer ?
#
loop_
_entity_poly.entity_id
_entity_poly.type
_entity_poly.pdbx_seq_one_letter_code
_entity_poly.pdbx_strand_id
1 'polypeptide(L)'
;MAFPIWTTFFLLPITYLVWIIHRLTNNYTVARRVGIPVVVIPVNPESPLWMLLSDYLGPSIDRILSWLPFGSGSFTRYAHRGWDVHDRAKSFLELGDAFILVTTGKNWLYICNAETLAEILQRRKEFERPLEIMGRGKRLAKASQSYGSSLRRAEYGHRLDGMYSPGAGNA
;
A
#
# COMPACT_ATOMS: atom_id res chain seq x y z
N MET A 1 -45.14 -13.39 4.48
CA MET A 1 -44.11 -14.14 3.72
C MET A 1 -42.79 -13.35 3.67
N ALA A 2 -42.18 -13.03 4.82
CA ALA A 2 -40.94 -12.21 4.88
C ALA A 2 -39.70 -12.98 5.34
N PHE A 3 -39.87 -14.24 5.79
CA PHE A 3 -38.81 -15.08 6.33
C PHE A 3 -37.60 -15.31 5.37
N PRO A 4 -37.77 -15.52 4.05
CA PRO A 4 -36.62 -15.84 3.17
C PRO A 4 -35.74 -14.62 2.82
N ILE A 5 -36.25 -13.40 3.02
CA ILE A 5 -35.51 -12.16 2.73
C ILE A 5 -34.45 -11.93 3.81
N TRP A 6 -34.83 -12.08 5.08
CA TRP A 6 -33.92 -11.93 6.22
C TRP A 6 -32.81 -12.98 6.18
N THR A 7 -33.15 -14.25 5.90
CA THR A 7 -32.15 -15.31 5.82
C THR A 7 -31.11 -15.02 4.75
N THR A 8 -31.54 -14.60 3.55
CA THR A 8 -30.62 -14.26 2.44
C THR A 8 -29.74 -13.05 2.79
N PHE A 9 -30.31 -12.06 3.49
CA PHE A 9 -29.60 -10.86 3.92
C PHE A 9 -28.49 -11.14 4.93
N PHE A 10 -28.67 -12.13 5.81
CA PHE A 10 -27.62 -12.57 6.74
C PHE A 10 -26.69 -13.64 6.16
N LEU A 11 -27.15 -14.49 5.23
CA LEU A 11 -26.32 -15.54 4.64
C LEU A 11 -25.19 -14.98 3.77
N LEU A 12 -25.47 -13.93 3.01
CA LEU A 12 -24.47 -13.27 2.16
C LEU A 12 -23.26 -12.71 2.94
N PRO A 13 -23.44 -11.89 4.00
CA PRO A 13 -22.31 -11.42 4.78
C PRO A 13 -21.62 -12.55 5.54
N ILE A 14 -22.36 -13.55 6.03
CA ILE A 14 -21.75 -14.70 6.73
C ILE A 14 -20.87 -15.52 5.79
N THR A 15 -21.36 -15.86 4.60
CA THR A 15 -20.57 -16.60 3.61
C THR A 15 -19.35 -15.81 3.14
N TYR A 16 -19.50 -14.49 2.97
CA TYR A 16 -18.38 -13.59 2.67
C TYR A 16 -17.34 -13.55 3.80
N LEU A 17 -17.77 -13.49 5.07
CA LEU A 17 -16.88 -13.54 6.24
C LEU A 17 -16.14 -14.87 6.33
N VAL A 18 -16.83 -16.00 6.13
CA VAL A 18 -16.21 -17.33 6.11
C VAL A 18 -15.18 -17.42 4.99
N TRP A 19 -15.49 -16.89 3.80
CA TRP A 19 -14.55 -16.83 2.69
C TRP A 19 -13.31 -15.99 3.01
N ILE A 20 -13.50 -14.81 3.63
CA ILE A 20 -12.41 -13.95 4.10
C ILE A 20 -11.50 -14.68 5.08
N ILE A 21 -12.09 -15.33 6.10
CA ILE A 21 -11.35 -16.07 7.12
C ILE A 21 -10.57 -17.21 6.46
N HIS A 22 -11.20 -17.99 5.59
CA HIS A 22 -10.54 -19.08 4.87
C HIS A 22 -9.35 -18.59 4.04
N ARG A 23 -9.50 -17.48 3.31
CA ARG A 23 -8.41 -16.87 2.53
C ARG A 23 -7.27 -16.40 3.44
N LEU A 24 -7.60 -15.76 4.55
CA LEU A 24 -6.62 -15.28 5.52
C LEU A 24 -5.84 -16.43 6.15
N THR A 25 -6.52 -17.52 6.55
CA THR A 25 -5.89 -18.70 7.12
C THR A 25 -4.96 -19.37 6.12
N ASN A 26 -5.39 -19.53 4.86
CA ASN A 26 -4.54 -20.11 3.82
C ASN A 26 -3.27 -19.26 3.62
N ASN A 27 -3.44 -17.95 3.46
CA ASN A 27 -2.34 -17.00 3.30
C ASN A 27 -1.39 -17.01 4.53
N TYR A 28 -1.94 -17.12 5.74
CA TYR A 28 -1.18 -17.23 6.97
C TYR A 28 -0.35 -18.53 7.03
N THR A 29 -0.94 -19.67 6.62
CA THR A 29 -0.19 -20.94 6.58
C THR A 29 0.97 -20.88 5.60
N VAL A 30 0.80 -20.23 4.45
CA VAL A 30 1.87 -20.02 3.47
C VAL A 30 2.97 -19.13 4.05
N ALA A 31 2.61 -18.01 4.68
CA ALA A 31 3.58 -17.10 5.29
C ALA A 31 4.37 -17.75 6.43
N ARG A 32 3.70 -18.57 7.27
CA ARG A 32 4.37 -19.31 8.36
C ARG A 32 5.40 -20.30 7.87
N ARG A 33 5.25 -20.86 6.66
CA ARG A 33 6.24 -21.80 6.08
C ARG A 33 7.55 -21.12 5.70
N VAL A 34 7.56 -19.80 5.54
CA VAL A 34 8.75 -19.02 5.19
C VAL A 34 9.69 -18.86 6.40
N GLY A 35 9.18 -18.96 7.62
CA GLY A 35 9.99 -18.89 8.84
C GLY A 35 10.43 -17.49 9.25
N ILE A 36 9.85 -16.44 8.68
CA ILE A 36 10.09 -15.03 9.04
C ILE A 36 8.90 -14.44 9.81
N PRO A 37 9.10 -13.36 10.58
CA PRO A 37 8.04 -12.69 11.33
C PRO A 37 6.80 -12.39 10.48
N VAL A 38 5.63 -12.79 10.99
CA VAL A 38 4.34 -12.66 10.29
C VAL A 38 3.43 -11.72 11.05
N VAL A 39 2.95 -10.69 10.35
CA VAL A 39 1.96 -9.73 10.86
C VAL A 39 0.66 -9.94 10.09
N VAL A 40 -0.41 -10.28 10.81
CA VAL A 40 -1.69 -10.67 10.20
C VAL A 40 -2.65 -9.49 10.12
N ILE A 41 -2.88 -8.94 8.94
CA ILE A 41 -3.84 -7.85 8.74
C ILE A 41 -5.17 -8.46 8.28
N PRO A 42 -6.21 -8.48 9.13
CA PRO A 42 -7.49 -9.08 8.79
C PRO A 42 -8.25 -8.30 7.71
N VAL A 43 -7.76 -7.11 7.36
CA VAL A 43 -8.37 -6.23 6.38
C VAL A 43 -7.47 -6.05 5.18
N ASN A 44 -8.04 -6.03 3.98
CA ASN A 44 -7.28 -5.74 2.76
C ASN A 44 -7.23 -4.22 2.52
N PRO A 45 -6.05 -3.58 2.66
CA PRO A 45 -5.91 -2.15 2.37
C PRO A 45 -6.14 -1.79 0.90
N GLU A 46 -6.06 -2.76 -0.03
CA GLU A 46 -6.37 -2.55 -1.45
C GLU A 46 -7.88 -2.55 -1.74
N SER A 47 -8.72 -2.97 -0.80
CA SER A 47 -10.17 -3.00 -1.03
C SER A 47 -10.73 -1.58 -1.13
N PRO A 48 -11.47 -1.23 -2.21
CA PRO A 48 -12.13 0.08 -2.31
C PRO A 48 -13.09 0.35 -1.15
N LEU A 49 -13.71 -0.71 -0.61
CA LEU A 49 -14.57 -0.62 0.56
C LEU A 49 -13.77 -0.17 1.77
N TRP A 50 -12.58 -0.74 1.99
CA TRP A 50 -11.71 -0.31 3.08
C TRP A 50 -11.20 1.11 2.86
N MET A 51 -10.88 1.48 1.62
CA MET A 51 -10.44 2.84 1.32
C MET A 51 -11.46 3.91 1.73
N LEU A 52 -12.76 3.60 1.61
CA LEU A 52 -13.85 4.50 2.03
C LEU A 52 -14.15 4.40 3.53
N LEU A 53 -14.07 3.19 4.09
CA LEU A 53 -14.49 2.93 5.46
C LEU A 53 -13.35 3.09 6.47
N SER A 54 -12.09 3.16 6.04
CA SER A 54 -10.92 3.14 6.93
C SER A 54 -10.93 4.26 7.97
N ASP A 55 -11.38 5.46 7.62
CA ASP A 55 -11.46 6.60 8.54
C ASP A 55 -12.54 6.42 9.62
N TYR A 56 -13.62 5.69 9.31
CA TYR A 56 -14.75 5.47 10.22
C TYR A 56 -14.63 4.16 11.02
N LEU A 57 -14.22 3.08 10.36
CA LEU A 57 -14.15 1.75 10.94
C LEU A 57 -12.79 1.42 11.54
N GLY A 58 -11.72 2.14 11.16
CA GLY A 58 -10.37 1.92 11.68
C GLY A 58 -10.31 1.93 13.21
N PRO A 59 -10.78 3.01 13.89
CA PRO A 59 -10.75 3.09 15.36
C PRO A 59 -11.63 2.02 16.03
N SER A 60 -12.75 1.66 15.39
CA SER A 60 -13.69 0.67 15.91
C SER A 60 -13.10 -0.74 15.85
N ILE A 61 -12.44 -1.07 14.74
CA ILE A 61 -11.77 -2.35 14.54
C ILE A 61 -10.56 -2.46 15.47
N ASP A 62 -9.76 -1.40 15.63
CA ASP A 62 -8.65 -1.36 16.58
C ASP A 62 -9.11 -1.63 18.03
N ARG A 63 -10.25 -1.07 18.42
CA ARG A 63 -10.84 -1.31 19.74
C ARG A 63 -11.32 -2.75 19.92
N ILE A 64 -11.92 -3.35 18.89
CA ILE A 64 -12.38 -4.74 18.93
C ILE A 64 -11.18 -5.70 18.92
N LEU A 65 -10.13 -5.39 18.16
CA LEU A 65 -8.95 -6.24 18.04
C LEU A 65 -7.99 -6.10 19.21
N SER A 66 -7.91 -4.94 19.87
CA SER A 66 -7.12 -4.76 21.10
C SER A 66 -7.64 -5.61 22.27
N TRP A 67 -8.90 -6.06 22.20
CA TRP A 67 -9.45 -7.07 23.11
C TRP A 67 -8.96 -8.49 22.82
N LEU A 68 -8.43 -8.77 21.62
CA LEU A 68 -7.78 -10.04 21.35
C LEU A 68 -6.33 -9.99 21.85
N PRO A 69 -5.85 -11.02 22.57
CA PRO A 69 -4.46 -11.10 23.03
C PRO A 69 -3.42 -11.22 21.90
N PHE A 70 -3.88 -11.37 20.65
CA PHE A 70 -3.05 -11.29 19.44
C PHE A 70 -2.87 -9.85 18.93
N GLY A 71 -3.65 -8.91 19.48
CA GLY A 71 -3.98 -7.57 19.00
C GLY A 71 -3.14 -6.44 19.60
N SER A 72 -1.81 -6.52 19.65
CA SER A 72 -1.00 -5.45 20.24
C SER A 72 -0.92 -4.20 19.35
N GLY A 73 -2.04 -3.51 19.10
CA GLY A 73 -2.12 -2.16 18.49
C GLY A 73 -1.43 -1.93 17.13
N SER A 74 -0.80 -2.94 16.55
CA SER A 74 0.07 -2.83 15.38
C SER A 74 -0.69 -3.06 14.09
N PHE A 75 -1.82 -3.77 14.14
CA PHE A 75 -2.62 -4.08 12.96
C PHE A 75 -3.14 -2.84 12.27
N THR A 76 -3.63 -1.86 13.03
CA THR A 76 -4.18 -0.61 12.47
C THR A 76 -3.07 0.26 11.89
N ARG A 77 -1.86 0.23 12.49
CA ARG A 77 -0.66 0.87 11.94
C ARG A 77 -0.36 0.34 10.54
N TYR A 78 -0.40 -0.98 10.32
CA TYR A 78 -0.15 -1.59 9.01
C TYR A 78 -1.37 -1.59 8.06
N ALA A 79 -2.60 -1.46 8.58
CA ALA A 79 -3.82 -1.42 7.78
C ALA A 79 -4.11 -0.05 7.17
N HIS A 80 -3.42 1.00 7.63
CA HIS A 80 -3.56 2.34 7.09
C HIS A 80 -2.85 2.48 5.73
N ARG A 81 -3.47 3.20 4.79
CA ARG A 81 -2.86 3.42 3.48
C ARG A 81 -1.63 4.32 3.62
N GLY A 82 -0.49 3.90 3.08
CA GLY A 82 0.75 4.69 3.18
C GLY A 82 1.45 4.55 4.54
N TRP A 83 1.09 3.53 5.32
CA TRP A 83 1.76 3.23 6.58
C TRP A 83 3.28 3.09 6.41
N ASP A 84 3.74 2.56 5.27
CA ASP A 84 5.14 2.39 4.92
C ASP A 84 5.92 3.72 4.92
N VAL A 85 5.27 4.80 4.48
CA VAL A 85 5.87 6.15 4.44
C VAL A 85 5.94 6.77 5.84
N HIS A 86 4.91 6.55 6.65
CA HIS A 86 4.86 7.08 8.01
C HIS A 86 5.82 6.33 8.94
N ASP A 87 5.93 5.02 8.73
CA ASP A 87 6.65 4.13 9.62
C ASP A 87 8.15 4.00 9.31
N ARG A 88 8.50 4.08 8.02
CA ARG A 88 9.88 4.01 7.53
C ARG A 88 10.60 2.77 8.08
N ALA A 89 11.63 2.98 8.90
CA ALA A 89 12.48 1.93 9.44
C ALA A 89 11.98 1.35 10.77
N LYS A 90 10.96 1.92 11.41
CA LYS A 90 10.54 1.50 12.76
C LYS A 90 10.07 0.04 12.80
N SER A 91 9.27 -0.37 11.81
CA SER A 91 8.84 -1.76 11.66
C SER A 91 10.01 -2.74 11.54
N PHE A 92 11.07 -2.37 10.81
CA PHE A 92 12.26 -3.22 10.65
C PHE A 92 13.10 -3.26 11.94
N LEU A 93 13.11 -2.20 12.74
CA LEU A 93 13.74 -2.21 14.06
C LEU A 93 12.99 -3.10 15.07
N GLU A 94 11.67 -3.19 14.96
CA GLU A 94 10.81 -3.99 15.86
C GLU A 94 10.73 -5.46 15.43
N LEU A 95 10.64 -5.73 14.13
CA LEU A 95 10.39 -7.06 13.56
C LEU A 95 11.64 -7.70 12.95
N GLY A 96 12.72 -6.95 12.75
CA GLY A 96 13.95 -7.41 12.11
C GLY A 96 14.02 -7.14 10.61
N ASP A 97 15.00 -7.77 9.95
CA ASP A 97 15.40 -7.45 8.58
C ASP A 97 14.38 -7.84 7.50
N ALA A 98 13.46 -8.74 7.81
CA ALA A 98 12.39 -9.14 6.90
C ALA A 98 11.14 -9.56 7.66
N PHE A 99 9.96 -9.18 7.15
CA PHE A 99 8.67 -9.60 7.69
C PHE A 99 7.61 -9.72 6.59
N ILE A 100 6.57 -10.51 6.85
CA ILE A 100 5.43 -10.68 5.94
C ILE A 100 4.19 -10.05 6.55
N LEU A 101 3.54 -9.17 5.79
CA LEU A 101 2.16 -8.77 6.06
C LEU A 101 1.21 -9.71 5.33
N VAL A 102 0.44 -10.48 6.10
CA VAL A 102 -0.59 -11.37 5.58
C VAL A 102 -1.89 -10.59 5.49
N THR A 103 -2.41 -10.40 4.29
CA THR A 103 -3.75 -9.82 4.09
C THR A 103 -4.70 -10.89 3.54
N THR A 104 -6.00 -10.60 3.55
CA THR A 104 -7.03 -11.48 2.96
C THR A 104 -6.90 -11.61 1.44
N GLY A 105 -6.25 -10.62 0.80
CA GLY A 105 -5.96 -10.63 -0.63
C GLY A 105 -4.65 -11.34 -0.97
N LYS A 106 -3.54 -10.78 -0.47
CA LYS A 106 -2.16 -11.14 -0.84
C LYS A 106 -1.23 -11.14 0.38
N ASN A 107 -0.09 -11.82 0.26
CA ASN A 107 1.00 -11.73 1.22
C ASN A 107 2.04 -10.73 0.73
N TRP A 108 2.37 -9.76 1.56
CA TRP A 108 3.35 -8.73 1.23
C TRP A 108 4.65 -8.99 1.98
N LEU A 109 5.74 -9.14 1.24
CA LEU A 109 7.07 -9.35 1.79
C LEU A 109 7.81 -8.01 1.86
N TYR A 110 8.23 -7.64 3.06
CA TYR A 110 9.04 -6.45 3.33
C TYR A 110 10.45 -6.89 3.73
N ILE A 111 11.47 -6.29 3.12
CA ILE A 111 12.88 -6.64 3.29
C ILE A 111 13.70 -5.36 3.43
N CYS A 112 14.58 -5.30 4.41
CA CYS A 112 15.52 -4.22 4.68
C CYS A 112 17.00 -4.68 4.56
N ASN A 113 17.25 -5.80 3.89
CA ASN A 113 18.60 -6.25 3.54
C ASN A 113 18.92 -5.93 2.07
N ALA A 114 20.01 -5.19 1.84
CA ALA A 114 20.39 -4.73 0.50
C ALA A 114 20.84 -5.87 -0.43
N GLU A 115 21.53 -6.88 0.08
CA GLU A 115 22.01 -8.03 -0.70
C GLU A 115 20.82 -8.88 -1.15
N THR A 116 19.93 -9.23 -0.22
CA THR A 116 18.72 -9.99 -0.51
C THR A 116 17.80 -9.25 -1.48
N LEU A 117 17.67 -7.93 -1.33
CA LEU A 117 16.91 -7.12 -2.26
C LEU A 117 17.50 -7.15 -3.66
N ALA A 118 18.83 -7.04 -3.80
CA ALA A 118 19.49 -7.12 -5.10
C ALA A 118 19.22 -8.45 -5.81
N GLU A 119 19.28 -9.57 -5.08
CA GLU A 119 18.98 -10.90 -5.62
C GLU A 119 17.51 -11.03 -6.07
N ILE A 120 16.57 -10.56 -5.27
CA ILE A 120 15.13 -10.55 -5.61
C ILE A 120 14.87 -9.70 -6.85
N LEU A 121 15.52 -8.54 -6.94
CA LEU A 121 15.41 -7.66 -8.10
C LEU A 121 15.98 -8.30 -9.37
N GLN A 122 17.03 -9.12 -9.26
CA GLN A 122 17.55 -9.92 -10.38
C GLN A 122 16.57 -11.03 -10.79
N ARG A 123 15.92 -11.67 -9.82
CA ARG A 123 14.89 -12.71 -10.04
C ARG A 123 13.47 -12.16 -10.23
N ARG A 124 13.34 -10.98 -10.83
CA ARG A 124 12.06 -10.24 -10.99
C ARG A 124 10.91 -11.02 -11.65
N LYS A 125 11.18 -12.14 -12.32
CA LYS A 125 10.14 -12.99 -12.95
C LYS A 125 9.47 -13.92 -11.94
N GLU A 126 10.16 -14.26 -10.85
CA GLU A 126 9.66 -15.14 -9.79
C GLU A 126 8.84 -14.36 -8.76
N PHE A 127 9.06 -13.04 -8.66
CA PHE A 127 8.38 -12.16 -7.72
C PHE A 127 7.44 -11.20 -8.46
N GLU A 128 6.13 -11.43 -8.31
CA GLU A 128 5.11 -10.53 -8.85
C GLU A 128 5.19 -9.16 -8.17
N ARG A 129 5.36 -8.12 -8.98
CA ARG A 129 5.33 -6.75 -8.48
C ARG A 129 3.88 -6.27 -8.41
N PRO A 130 3.49 -5.57 -7.34
CA PRO A 130 2.16 -5.01 -7.21
C PRO A 130 1.92 -3.96 -8.30
N LEU A 131 1.25 -4.37 -9.38
CA LEU A 131 0.96 -3.52 -10.54
C LEU A 131 0.09 -2.32 -10.15
N GLU A 132 -0.73 -2.45 -9.11
CA GLU A 132 -1.59 -1.38 -8.59
C GLU A 132 -0.78 -0.20 -8.03
N ILE A 133 0.34 -0.49 -7.37
CA ILE A 133 1.27 0.51 -6.83
C ILE A 133 2.13 1.07 -7.98
N MET A 134 2.64 0.20 -8.86
CA MET A 134 3.50 0.61 -9.97
C MET A 134 2.78 1.40 -11.07
N GLY A 135 1.53 1.05 -11.37
CA GLY A 135 0.70 1.75 -12.36
C GLY A 135 0.42 3.19 -11.95
N ARG A 136 0.26 3.43 -10.64
CA ARG A 136 0.12 4.78 -10.07
C ARG A 136 1.44 5.55 -10.14
N GLY A 137 2.56 4.90 -9.79
CA GLY A 137 3.90 5.49 -9.89
C GLY A 137 4.29 5.92 -11.31
N LYS A 138 3.97 5.13 -12.33
CA LYS A 138 4.24 5.49 -13.74
C LYS A 138 3.49 6.75 -14.20
N ARG A 139 2.25 6.93 -13.74
CA ARG A 139 1.46 8.14 -14.03
C ARG A 139 2.05 9.37 -13.34
N LEU A 140 2.48 9.24 -12.09
CA LEU A 140 3.10 10.33 -11.34
C LEU A 140 4.49 10.69 -11.87
N ALA A 141 5.30 9.71 -12.25
CA ALA A 141 6.61 9.93 -12.88
C ALA A 141 6.46 10.64 -14.24
N LYS A 142 5.46 10.25 -15.04
CA LYS A 142 5.15 10.92 -16.31
C LYS A 142 4.66 12.36 -16.08
N ALA A 143 3.84 12.59 -15.05
CA ALA A 143 3.36 13.93 -14.68
C ALA A 143 4.50 14.83 -14.16
N SER A 144 5.39 14.32 -13.31
CA SER A 144 6.54 15.09 -12.80
C SER A 144 7.55 15.40 -13.91
N GLN A 145 7.80 14.46 -14.82
CA GLN A 145 8.67 14.67 -15.97
C GLN A 145 8.08 15.69 -16.95
N SER A 146 6.77 15.65 -17.17
CA SER A 146 6.04 16.65 -17.96
C SER A 146 6.13 18.04 -17.31
N TYR A 147 5.90 18.14 -16.01
CA TYR A 147 5.97 19.40 -15.26
C TYR A 147 7.39 20.01 -15.26
N GLY A 148 8.43 19.19 -15.02
CA GLY A 148 9.82 19.64 -15.09
C GLY A 148 10.25 20.08 -16.49
N SER A 149 9.66 19.51 -17.55
CA SER A 149 9.89 19.98 -18.92
C SER A 149 9.22 21.32 -19.21
N SER A 150 8.03 21.57 -18.64
CA SER A 150 7.32 22.84 -18.75
C SER A 150 8.01 23.97 -17.99
N LEU A 151 8.51 23.71 -16.78
CA LEU A 151 9.28 24.68 -16.01
C LEU A 151 10.58 25.08 -16.71
N ARG A 152 11.34 24.10 -17.23
CA ARG A 152 12.53 24.41 -18.03
C ARG A 152 12.18 25.24 -19.25
N ARG A 153 11.09 24.94 -19.96
CA ARG A 153 10.65 25.73 -21.12
C ARG A 153 10.26 27.17 -20.73
N ALA A 154 9.63 27.36 -19.57
CA ALA A 154 9.32 28.69 -19.04
C ALA A 154 10.58 29.47 -18.63
N GLU A 155 11.54 28.82 -17.96
CA GLU A 155 12.83 29.43 -17.59
C GLU A 155 13.70 29.79 -18.81
N TYR A 156 13.71 28.95 -19.86
CA TYR A 156 14.40 29.27 -21.11
C TYR A 156 13.69 30.37 -21.90
N GLY A 157 12.35 30.41 -21.92
CA GLY A 157 11.61 31.50 -22.55
C GLY A 157 11.92 32.86 -21.91
N HIS A 158 11.89 32.92 -20.58
CA HIS A 158 12.16 34.15 -19.84
C HIS A 158 13.62 34.63 -19.94
N ARG A 159 14.59 33.73 -20.17
CA ARG A 159 16.00 34.08 -20.43
C ARG A 159 16.24 34.61 -21.85
N LEU A 160 15.45 34.17 -22.83
CA LEU A 160 15.56 34.63 -24.22
C LEU A 160 14.93 36.02 -24.39
N ASP A 161 13.85 36.31 -23.66
CA ASP A 161 13.21 37.63 -23.65
C ASP A 161 14.10 38.73 -23.04
N GLY A 162 15.01 38.38 -22.12
CA GLY A 162 16.02 39.30 -21.56
C GLY A 162 17.27 39.50 -22.41
N MET A 163 17.50 38.66 -23.43
CA MET A 163 18.67 38.73 -24.32
C MET A 163 18.40 39.50 -25.62
N TYR A 164 17.13 39.74 -25.96
CA TYR A 164 16.71 40.48 -27.15
C TYR A 164 16.02 41.79 -26.77
N SER A 165 16.72 42.68 -26.07
CA SER A 165 16.34 44.10 -26.02
C SER A 165 17.14 44.82 -27.11
N PRO A 166 16.54 45.22 -28.24
CA PRO A 166 17.24 45.98 -29.27
C PRO A 166 17.69 47.30 -28.64
N GLY A 167 18.99 47.57 -28.67
CA GLY A 167 19.53 48.86 -28.28
C GLY A 167 18.78 49.96 -29.02
N ALA A 168 18.18 50.87 -28.25
CA ALA A 168 17.64 52.12 -28.77
C ALA A 168 18.74 52.81 -29.59
N GLY A 169 18.50 52.90 -30.90
CA GLY A 169 19.41 53.52 -31.85
C GLY A 169 19.53 55.01 -31.55
N ASN A 170 20.78 55.47 -31.50
CA ASN A 170 21.11 56.89 -31.54
C ASN A 170 20.80 57.42 -32.94
N ALA A 171 19.89 58.40 -33.01
CA ALA A 171 19.74 59.33 -34.13
C ALA A 171 19.47 60.72 -33.54
#